data_AF-A0A227IZZ4-F1
#
_entry.id   AF-A0A227IZZ4-F1
#
_cell.length_a   1.000
_cell.length_b   1.000
_cell.length_c   1.000
_cell.angle_alpha   90.00
_cell.angle_beta   90.00
_cell.angle_gamma   90.00
#
_symmetry.space_group_name_H-M   'P 1'
#
loop_
_entity.id
_entity.type
_entity.pdbx_description
1 polymer ?
#
loop_
_entity_poly.entity_id
_entity_poly.type
_entity_poly.pdbx_seq_one_letter_code
_entity_poly.pdbx_strand_id
1 'polypeptide(L)'
;VVSMVHILLPFMILPLYSVMKGISPTYFRAARSLGATPLVAFVKVYMPLTLPGIGAGALLTFILSIGFYITPALVGGRSGQMISNMIAYHM
;
A
#
# COMPACT_ATOMS: atom_id res chain seq x y z
N VAL A 1 8.43 14.27 -1.10
CA VAL A 1 7.66 13.21 -0.42
C VAL A 1 6.22 13.13 -0.92
N VAL A 2 5.45 14.24 -0.95
CA VAL A 2 4.04 14.24 -1.42
C VAL A 2 3.88 13.68 -2.84
N SER A 3 4.73 14.08 -3.79
CA SER A 3 4.69 13.55 -5.17
C SER A 3 4.97 12.04 -5.23
N MET A 4 5.87 11.54 -4.40
CA MET A 4 6.21 10.11 -4.33
C MET A 4 5.02 9.29 -3.81
N VAL A 5 4.32 9.80 -2.79
CA VAL A 5 3.11 9.17 -2.25
C VAL A 5 2.01 9.09 -3.32
N HIS A 6 1.80 10.15 -4.11
CA HIS A 6 0.79 10.15 -5.18
C HIS A 6 1.11 9.15 -6.28
N ILE A 7 2.38 8.96 -6.63
CA ILE A 7 2.78 8.01 -7.67
C ILE A 7 2.70 6.57 -7.15
N LEU A 8 3.04 6.33 -5.87
CA LEU A 8 3.06 4.99 -5.27
C LEU A 8 1.69 4.52 -4.77
N LEU A 9 0.77 5.44 -4.46
CA LEU A 9 -0.60 5.15 -4.01
C LEU A 9 -1.34 4.09 -4.86
N PRO A 10 -1.42 4.19 -6.20
CA PRO A 10 -2.10 3.18 -7.00
C PRO A 10 -1.47 1.79 -6.86
N PHE A 11 -0.15 1.70 -6.67
CA PHE A 11 0.55 0.43 -6.48
C PHE A 11 0.28 -0.20 -5.11
N MET A 12 -0.12 0.58 -4.10
CA MET A 12 -0.62 0.06 -2.83
C MET A 12 -2.09 -0.38 -2.93
N ILE A 13 -2.90 0.39 -3.66
CA ILE A 13 -4.36 0.18 -3.74
C ILE A 13 -4.72 -1.05 -4.57
N LEU A 14 -4.02 -1.30 -5.69
CA LEU A 14 -4.36 -2.41 -6.59
C LEU A 14 -4.21 -3.81 -5.93
N PRO A 15 -3.09 -4.13 -5.25
CA PRO A 15 -2.95 -5.40 -4.54
C PRO A 15 -3.96 -5.54 -3.39
N LEU A 16 -4.19 -4.45 -2.66
CA LEU A 16 -5.15 -4.42 -1.57
C LEU A 16 -6.58 -4.70 -2.07
N TYR A 17 -6.98 -4.03 -3.16
CA TYR A 17 -8.28 -4.23 -3.80
C TYR A 17 -8.45 -5.66 -4.35
N SER A 18 -7.40 -6.23 -4.94
CA SER A 18 -7.40 -7.61 -5.44
C SER A 18 -7.73 -8.62 -4.34
N VAL A 19 -7.08 -8.48 -3.17
CA VAL A 19 -7.35 -9.32 -2.00
C VAL A 19 -8.74 -9.06 -1.43
N MET A 20 -9.14 -7.79 -1.28
CA MET A 20 -10.47 -7.42 -0.79
C MET A 20 -11.60 -7.99 -1.64
N LYS A 21 -11.45 -8.01 -2.97
CA LYS A 21 -12.41 -8.58 -3.91
C LYS A 21 -12.54 -10.11 -3.78
N GLY A 22 -11.47 -10.77 -3.33
CA GLY A 22 -11.47 -12.21 -3.04
C GLY A 22 -12.19 -12.60 -1.74
N ILE A 23 -12.42 -11.63 -0.83
CA ILE A 23 -13.10 -11.90 0.45
C ILE A 23 -14.60 -12.05 0.22
N SER A 24 -15.15 -13.23 0.54
CA SER A 24 -16.58 -13.49 0.42
C SER A 24 -17.42 -12.61 1.39
N PRO A 25 -18.50 -11.96 0.92
CA PRO A 25 -19.42 -11.20 1.78
C PRO A 25 -20.09 -12.04 2.87
N THR A 26 -20.05 -13.37 2.73
CA THR A 26 -20.64 -14.30 3.70
C THR A 26 -19.96 -14.23 5.07
N TYR A 27 -18.67 -13.93 5.15
CA TYR A 27 -17.97 -13.75 6.44
C TYR A 27 -18.56 -12.58 7.24
N PHE A 28 -18.86 -11.47 6.57
CA PHE A 28 -19.47 -10.30 7.20
C PHE A 28 -20.91 -10.58 7.64
N ARG A 29 -21.69 -11.29 6.81
CA ARG A 29 -23.06 -11.72 7.16
C ARG A 29 -23.09 -12.70 8.33
N ALA A 30 -22.17 -13.67 8.37
CA ALA A 30 -22.06 -14.63 9.47
C ALA A 30 -21.73 -13.93 10.81
N ALA A 31 -20.80 -12.97 10.78
CA ALA A 31 -20.48 -12.16 11.96
C ALA A 31 -21.69 -11.37 12.48
N ARG A 32 -22.48 -10.79 11.56
CA ARG A 32 -23.73 -10.09 11.90
C ARG A 32 -24.79 -11.03 12.48
N SER A 33 -24.94 -12.24 11.94
CA SER A 33 -25.87 -13.25 12.47
C SER A 33 -25.48 -13.74 13.87
N LEU A 34 -24.19 -13.71 14.22
CA LEU A 34 -23.68 -14.00 15.56
C LEU A 34 -23.83 -12.82 16.56
N GLY A 35 -24.49 -11.73 16.16
CA GLY A 35 -24.74 -10.57 17.01
C GLY A 35 -23.67 -9.47 16.97
N ALA A 36 -22.67 -9.55 16.07
CA ALA A 36 -21.67 -8.49 15.95
C ALA A 36 -22.28 -7.20 15.38
N THR A 37 -21.88 -6.05 15.92
CA THR A 37 -22.16 -4.75 15.28
C THR A 37 -21.32 -4.61 13.99
N PRO A 38 -21.73 -3.78 13.01
CA PRO A 38 -21.00 -3.66 11.74
C PRO A 38 -19.53 -3.28 11.91
N LEU A 39 -19.24 -2.44 12.92
CA LEU A 39 -17.89 -2.01 13.27
C LEU A 39 -17.06 -3.17 13.85
N VAL A 40 -17.66 -3.98 14.72
CA VAL A 40 -17.01 -5.18 15.27
C VAL A 40 -16.78 -6.23 14.17
N ALA A 41 -17.76 -6.48 13.31
CA ALA A 41 -17.63 -7.40 12.17
C ALA A 41 -16.53 -6.94 11.21
N PHE A 42 -16.41 -5.64 10.95
CA PHE A 42 -15.32 -5.09 10.15
C PHE A 42 -13.96 -5.32 10.82
N VAL A 43 -13.77 -4.89 12.06
CA VAL A 43 -12.44 -4.93 12.72
C VAL A 43 -12.01 -6.37 13.07
N LYS A 44 -12.92 -7.22 13.54
CA LYS A 44 -12.56 -8.60 13.97
C LYS A 44 -12.55 -9.62 12.84
N VAL A 45 -13.29 -9.40 11.75
CA VAL A 45 -13.43 -10.42 10.69
C VAL A 45 -12.87 -9.89 9.38
N TYR A 46 -13.37 -8.76 8.89
CA TYR A 46 -12.98 -8.26 7.57
C TYR A 46 -11.54 -7.73 7.53
N MET A 47 -11.15 -6.88 8.47
CA MET A 47 -9.83 -6.28 8.57
C MET A 47 -8.70 -7.32 8.61
N PRO A 48 -8.73 -8.38 9.46
CA PRO A 48 -7.68 -9.39 9.45
C PRO A 48 -7.58 -10.18 8.15
N LEU A 49 -8.68 -10.36 7.43
CA LEU A 49 -8.66 -11.01 6.10
C LEU A 49 -8.00 -10.13 5.03
N THR A 50 -7.91 -8.81 5.24
CA THR A 50 -7.21 -7.88 4.34
C THR A 50 -5.72 -7.73 4.62
N LEU A 51 -5.21 -8.20 5.78
CA LEU A 51 -3.78 -8.16 6.11
C LEU A 51 -2.84 -8.71 5.02
N PRO A 52 -3.11 -9.86 4.38
CA PRO A 52 -2.25 -10.33 3.29
C PRO A 52 -2.20 -9.36 2.10
N GLY A 53 -3.28 -8.63 1.83
CA GLY A 53 -3.32 -7.57 0.81
C GLY A 53 -2.50 -6.34 1.20
N ILE A 54 -2.52 -5.97 2.48
CA ILE A 54 -1.64 -4.93 3.03
C ILE A 54 -0.17 -5.35 2.88
N GLY A 55 0.17 -6.59 3.23
CA GLY A 55 1.52 -7.14 3.08
C GLY A 55 2.01 -7.11 1.63
N ALA A 56 1.19 -7.57 0.69
CA ALA A 56 1.50 -7.55 -0.74
C ALA A 56 1.68 -6.12 -1.28
N GLY A 57 0.79 -5.19 -0.93
CA GLY A 57 0.89 -3.79 -1.35
C GLY A 57 2.08 -3.06 -0.74
N ALA A 58 2.38 -3.32 0.53
CA ALA A 58 3.52 -2.73 1.23
C ALA A 58 4.84 -3.24 0.65
N LEU A 59 4.96 -4.54 0.36
CA LEU A 59 6.13 -5.12 -0.29
C LEU A 59 6.34 -4.53 -1.68
N LEU A 60 5.28 -4.44 -2.49
CA LEU A 60 5.36 -3.86 -3.83
C LEU A 60 5.77 -2.39 -3.77
N THR A 61 5.16 -1.61 -2.87
CA THR A 61 5.49 -0.19 -2.67
C THR A 61 6.93 -0.02 -2.16
N PHE A 62 7.39 -0.91 -1.27
CA PHE A 62 8.76 -0.89 -0.75
C PHE A 62 9.79 -1.16 -1.85
N ILE A 63 9.58 -2.22 -2.66
CA ILE A 63 10.43 -2.55 -3.80
C ILE A 63 10.49 -1.38 -4.79
N LEU A 64 9.34 -0.80 -5.13
CA LEU A 64 9.28 0.37 -6.00
C LEU A 64 10.02 1.55 -5.37
N SER A 65 9.77 1.86 -4.09
CA SER A 65 10.38 3.00 -3.40
C SER A 65 11.92 2.95 -3.39
N ILE A 66 12.53 1.75 -3.34
CA ILE A 66 13.98 1.56 -3.47
C ILE A 66 14.46 1.93 -4.88
N GLY A 67 13.69 1.56 -5.91
CA GLY A 67 13.98 1.90 -7.31
C GLY A 67 13.66 3.35 -7.69
N PHE A 68 12.94 4.10 -6.84
CA PHE A 68 12.52 5.48 -7.07
C PHE A 68 13.67 6.50 -6.86
N TYR A 69 14.87 6.24 -7.38
CA TYR A 69 15.96 7.23 -7.40
C TYR A 69 15.87 8.19 -8.61
N ILE A 70 15.17 7.80 -9.68
CA ILE A 70 15.06 8.56 -10.94
C ILE A 70 13.96 9.64 -10.88
N THR A 71 12.80 9.30 -10.31
CA THR A 71 11.60 10.16 -10.33
C THR A 71 11.68 11.40 -9.41
N PRO A 72 12.31 11.35 -8.21
CA PRO A 72 12.52 12.55 -7.39
C PRO A 72 13.50 13.54 -8.03
N ALA A 73 14.51 13.04 -8.75
CA ALA A 73 15.49 13.88 -9.43
C ALA A 73 14.88 14.66 -10.61
N LEU A 74 13.90 14.07 -11.31
CA LEU A 74 13.19 14.70 -12.44
C LEU A 74 12.10 15.69 -12.01
N VAL A 75 11.35 15.41 -10.93
CA VAL A 75 10.20 16.24 -10.50
C VAL A 75 10.58 17.28 -9.43
N GLY A 76 11.65 17.07 -8.65
CA GLY A 76 12.03 17.93 -7.52
C GLY A 76 13.17 18.92 -7.75
N GLY A 77 13.87 18.85 -8.90
CA GLY A 77 15.10 19.61 -9.12
C GLY A 77 16.19 19.33 -8.05
N ARG A 78 17.29 20.11 -8.05
CA ARG A 78 18.49 19.96 -7.18
C ARG A 78 18.23 19.81 -5.66
N SER A 79 17.03 20.13 -5.19
CA SER A 79 16.59 20.07 -3.78
C SER A 79 16.20 18.68 -3.29
N GLY A 80 16.07 17.68 -4.18
CA GLY A 80 15.64 16.31 -3.86
C GLY A 80 16.77 15.28 -3.84
N GLN A 81 17.95 15.58 -3.30
CA GLN A 81 19.03 14.60 -3.21
C GLN A 81 18.70 13.51 -2.18
N MET A 82 18.23 12.35 -2.65
CA MET A 82 18.31 11.11 -1.88
C MET A 82 19.77 10.60 -1.90
N ILE A 83 20.16 9.79 -0.91
CA ILE A 83 21.51 9.17 -0.78
C ILE A 83 21.99 8.55 -2.13
N SER A 84 21.06 8.04 -2.93
CA SER A 84 21.34 7.48 -4.25
C SER A 84 21.87 8.48 -5.29
N ASN A 85 21.52 9.78 -5.18
CA ASN A 85 22.02 10.83 -6.07
C ASN A 85 23.52 11.10 -5.84
N MET A 86 24.01 10.97 -4.60
CA MET A 86 25.43 11.06 -4.29
C MET A 86 26.24 9.94 -4.93
N ILE A 87 25.70 8.71 -4.96
CA ILE A 87 26.37 7.54 -5.55
C ILE A 87 26.47 7.70 -7.08
N ALA A 88 25.42 8.17 -7.75
CA ALA A 88 25.43 8.35 -9.20
C ALA A 88 26.30 9.53 -9.69
N TYR A 89 26.52 10.56 -8.86
CA TYR A 89 27.37 11.70 -9.23
C TYR A 89 28.86 11.49 -8.93
N HIS A 90 29.21 10.49 -8.11
CA HIS A 90 30.60 10.18 -7.72
C HIS A 90 31.11 8.85 -8.31
N MET A 91 30.44 8.32 -9.34
CA MET A 91 30.88 7.16 -10.12
C MET A 91 31.07 7.53 -11.58
#